data_AF-K1TQV3-F1
#
_entry.id   AF-K1TQV3-F1
#
_cell.length_a   1.000
_cell.length_b   1.000
_cell.length_c   1.000
_cell.angle_alpha   90.00
_cell.angle_beta   90.00
_cell.angle_gamma   90.00
#
_symmetry.space_group_name_H-M   'P 1'
#
loop_
_entity.id
_entity.type
_entity.pdbx_description
1 polymer ?
#
loop_
_entity_poly.entity_id
_entity_poly.type
_entity_poly.pdbx_seq_one_letter_code
_entity_poly.pdbx_strand_id
1 'polypeptide(L)'
;QALSFYYTGSDKSVKKSVDKALKFLSRQQNNDGGYSAEGISNCESTAQVLMAISALNINIEDSRFVKNGNTVLNGLLDYYSNGKFSHTKNGGYNHMATEQGFCALTAYYRSLTIMNGFYDMADGISYQKVSQKVLEKKKTAASKTKTIKTVKKTTKKSTKKNTSKSTVSDKDKEETT
;
A
#
# COMPACT_ATOMS: atom_id res chain seq x y z
N GLN A 1 -4.48 10.55 5.28
CA GLN A 1 -5.07 10.74 6.62
C GLN A 1 -6.36 11.58 6.54
N ALA A 2 -6.28 12.89 6.25
CA ALA A 2 -7.43 13.81 6.28
C ALA A 2 -8.64 13.39 5.43
N LEU A 3 -8.43 12.86 4.23
CA LEU A 3 -9.53 12.47 3.33
C LEU A 3 -10.14 11.09 3.62
N SER A 4 -9.60 10.34 4.60
CA SER A 4 -10.07 8.98 4.89
C SER A 4 -11.52 8.95 5.37
N PHE A 5 -11.94 9.95 6.14
CA PHE A 5 -13.32 10.10 6.61
C PHE A 5 -14.31 10.22 5.44
N TYR A 6 -13.93 10.94 4.39
CA TYR A 6 -14.75 11.15 3.21
C TYR A 6 -14.69 9.97 2.21
N TYR A 7 -13.79 9.01 2.43
CA TYR A 7 -13.64 7.84 1.56
C TYR A 7 -14.85 6.89 1.65
N THR A 8 -15.57 6.89 2.77
CA THR A 8 -16.81 6.12 2.95
C THR A 8 -18.06 6.86 2.42
N GLY A 9 -17.91 8.14 2.07
CA GLY A 9 -18.96 8.96 1.46
C GLY A 9 -19.13 8.71 -0.04
N SER A 10 -20.30 9.07 -0.56
CA SER A 10 -20.70 8.88 -1.97
C SER A 10 -19.97 9.79 -2.98
N ASP A 11 -18.99 10.58 -2.55
CA ASP A 11 -18.29 11.53 -3.42
C ASP A 11 -17.20 10.84 -4.26
N LYS A 12 -17.56 10.57 -5.52
CA LYS A 12 -16.68 9.94 -6.52
C LYS A 12 -15.37 10.73 -6.74
N SER A 13 -15.36 12.04 -6.53
CA SER A 13 -14.18 12.89 -6.75
C SER A 13 -13.12 12.64 -5.67
N VAL A 14 -13.53 12.59 -4.41
CA VAL A 14 -12.67 12.30 -3.25
C VAL A 14 -12.07 10.91 -3.40
N LYS A 15 -12.90 9.92 -3.74
CA LYS A 15 -12.42 8.54 -3.96
C LYS A 15 -11.33 8.49 -5.03
N LYS A 16 -11.50 9.19 -6.15
CA LYS A 16 -10.52 9.23 -7.24
C LYS A 16 -9.19 9.85 -6.80
N SER A 17 -9.23 10.90 -5.98
CA SER A 17 -8.04 11.54 -5.41
C SER A 17 -7.32 10.62 -4.43
N VAL A 18 -8.04 9.93 -3.55
CA VAL A 18 -7.48 8.93 -2.63
C VAL A 18 -6.83 7.78 -3.42
N ASP A 19 -7.49 7.25 -4.45
CA ASP A 19 -6.95 6.17 -5.27
C ASP A 19 -5.65 6.59 -6.00
N LYS A 20 -5.56 7.85 -6.45
CA LYS A 20 -4.32 8.42 -7.03
C LYS A 20 -3.21 8.51 -5.99
N ALA A 21 -3.53 9.01 -4.79
CA ALA A 21 -2.57 9.11 -3.69
C ALA A 21 -2.04 7.73 -3.27
N LEU A 22 -2.90 6.72 -3.14
CA LEU A 22 -2.50 5.35 -2.81
C LEU A 22 -1.57 4.75 -3.87
N LYS A 23 -1.84 4.99 -5.16
CA LYS A 23 -0.94 4.56 -6.25
C LYS A 23 0.40 5.27 -6.20
N PHE A 24 0.43 6.55 -5.86
CA PHE A 24 1.67 7.29 -5.66
C PHE A 24 2.47 6.69 -4.49
N LEU A 25 1.87 6.57 -3.31
CA LEU A 25 2.51 6.02 -2.11
C LEU A 25 3.00 4.58 -2.32
N SER A 26 2.22 3.74 -3.01
CA SER A 26 2.63 2.37 -3.36
C SER A 26 3.91 2.32 -4.22
N ARG A 27 4.17 3.34 -5.04
CA ARG A 27 5.39 3.44 -5.86
C ARG A 27 6.56 4.07 -5.12
N GLN A 28 6.30 4.90 -4.13
CA GLN A 28 7.33 5.59 -3.34
C GLN A 28 7.86 4.76 -2.16
N GLN A 29 7.25 3.61 -1.87
CA GLN A 29 7.72 2.74 -0.79
C GLN A 29 9.09 2.13 -1.15
N ASN A 30 10.01 2.23 -0.20
CA ASN A 30 11.35 1.66 -0.30
C ASN A 30 11.34 0.14 -0.15
N ASN A 31 12.44 -0.52 -0.49
CA ASN A 31 12.57 -1.99 -0.41
C ASN A 31 12.55 -2.53 1.02
N ASP A 32 12.88 -1.71 2.01
CA ASP A 32 12.76 -2.01 3.45
C ASP A 32 11.35 -1.76 4.00
N GLY A 33 10.41 -1.33 3.14
CA GLY A 33 9.05 -1.00 3.52
C GLY A 33 8.86 0.44 4.02
N GLY A 34 9.95 1.20 4.22
CA GLY A 34 9.94 2.58 4.68
C GLY A 34 9.64 3.60 3.57
N TYR A 35 9.70 4.87 3.96
CA TYR A 35 9.52 6.02 3.07
C TYR A 35 10.61 7.07 3.29
N SER A 36 10.88 7.83 2.23
CA SER A 36 11.88 8.89 2.22
C SER A 36 11.25 10.26 1.95
N ALA A 37 11.86 11.30 2.51
CA ALA A 37 11.63 12.69 2.13
C ALA A 37 12.94 13.23 1.57
N GLU A 38 12.89 13.90 0.42
CA GLU A 38 14.07 14.50 -0.23
C GLU A 38 15.22 13.48 -0.42
N GLY A 39 14.87 12.22 -0.69
CA GLY A 39 15.83 11.12 -0.90
C GLY A 39 16.36 10.47 0.39
N ILE A 40 16.01 10.99 1.57
CA ILE A 40 16.48 10.48 2.87
C ILE A 40 15.37 9.66 3.52
N SER A 41 15.63 8.37 3.76
CA SER A 41 14.72 7.48 4.50
C SER A 41 14.58 7.94 5.95
N ASN A 42 13.34 8.11 6.42
CA ASN A 42 13.07 8.61 7.76
C ASN A 42 11.80 8.05 8.41
N CYS A 43 11.76 8.14 9.74
CA CYS A 43 10.67 7.68 10.58
C CYS A 43 9.37 8.43 10.31
N GLU A 44 9.42 9.75 10.23
CA GLU A 44 8.25 10.64 10.15
C GLU A 44 7.45 10.40 8.86
N SER A 45 8.13 10.28 7.72
CA SER A 45 7.50 9.97 6.43
C SER A 45 6.84 8.60 6.46
N THR A 46 7.53 7.61 7.04
CA THR A 46 7.01 6.24 7.18
C THR A 46 5.80 6.20 8.12
N ALA A 47 5.86 6.94 9.24
CA ALA A 47 4.79 7.07 10.21
C ALA A 47 3.52 7.66 9.57
N GLN A 48 3.66 8.74 8.78
CA GLN A 48 2.52 9.36 8.08
C GLN A 48 1.83 8.40 7.11
N VAL A 49 2.60 7.56 6.41
CA VAL A 49 2.01 6.55 5.52
C VAL A 49 1.33 5.44 6.32
N LEU A 50 1.94 4.93 7.39
CA LEU A 50 1.30 3.92 8.25
C LEU A 50 -0.01 4.44 8.83
N MET A 51 -0.03 5.68 9.30
CA MET A 51 -1.27 6.32 9.70
C MET A 51 -2.24 6.29 8.52
N ALA A 52 -1.86 6.83 7.35
CA ALA A 52 -2.74 6.96 6.17
C ALA A 52 -3.43 5.64 5.77
N ILE A 53 -2.69 4.54 5.69
CA ILE A 53 -3.26 3.23 5.35
C ILE A 53 -4.16 2.69 6.47
N SER A 54 -3.82 2.96 7.73
CA SER A 54 -4.63 2.56 8.89
C SER A 54 -5.99 3.26 8.91
N ALA A 55 -6.02 4.57 8.65
CA ALA A 55 -7.28 5.32 8.59
C ALA A 55 -8.17 4.92 7.40
N LEU A 56 -7.57 4.42 6.31
CA LEU A 56 -8.30 3.84 5.18
C LEU A 56 -8.67 2.37 5.39
N ASN A 57 -8.36 1.80 6.57
CA ASN A 57 -8.56 0.39 6.90
C ASN A 57 -7.94 -0.58 5.88
N ILE A 58 -6.86 -0.15 5.22
CA ILE A 58 -6.09 -1.00 4.32
C ILE A 58 -5.32 -2.02 5.17
N ASN A 59 -5.29 -3.27 4.72
CA ASN A 59 -4.52 -4.31 5.41
C ASN A 59 -3.01 -3.99 5.32
N ILE A 60 -2.26 -4.20 6.41
CA ILE A 60 -0.81 -4.00 6.42
C ILE A 60 -0.09 -4.92 5.41
N GLU A 61 -0.69 -6.07 5.10
CA GLU A 61 -0.23 -7.04 4.10
C GLU A 61 -0.81 -6.78 2.69
N ASP A 62 -1.45 -5.63 2.45
CA ASP A 62 -1.92 -5.27 1.11
C ASP A 62 -0.72 -5.20 0.17
N SER A 63 -0.75 -5.96 -0.92
CA SER A 63 0.38 -6.10 -1.85
C SER A 63 0.86 -4.78 -2.46
N ARG A 64 0.04 -3.72 -2.42
CA ARG A 64 0.44 -2.37 -2.84
C ARG A 64 1.48 -1.75 -1.89
N PHE A 65 1.48 -2.18 -0.63
CA PHE A 65 2.27 -1.64 0.48
C PHE A 65 3.22 -2.67 1.11
N VAL A 66 3.57 -3.71 0.36
CA VAL A 66 4.59 -4.70 0.72
C VAL A 66 5.67 -4.70 -0.35
N LYS A 67 6.92 -4.40 0.02
CA LYS A 67 8.08 -4.40 -0.87
C LYS A 67 9.13 -5.35 -0.34
N ASN A 68 9.59 -6.28 -1.18
CA ASN A 68 10.60 -7.26 -0.81
C ASN A 68 10.27 -8.01 0.51
N GLY A 69 8.97 -8.29 0.75
CA GLY A 69 8.50 -8.92 1.99
C GLY A 69 8.34 -7.98 3.19
N ASN A 70 8.70 -6.71 3.07
CA ASN A 70 8.60 -5.71 4.13
C ASN A 70 7.34 -4.86 3.99
N THR A 71 6.59 -4.77 5.09
CA THR A 71 5.44 -3.89 5.23
C THR A 71 5.86 -2.47 5.65
N VAL A 72 4.94 -1.52 5.60
CA VAL A 72 5.16 -0.17 6.16
C VAL A 72 5.46 -0.21 7.66
N LEU A 73 4.90 -1.19 8.39
CA LEU A 73 5.18 -1.37 9.81
C LEU A 73 6.63 -1.83 10.03
N ASN A 74 7.16 -2.73 9.18
CA ASN A 74 8.56 -3.13 9.26
C ASN A 74 9.48 -1.92 9.06
N GLY A 75 9.24 -1.13 8.02
CA GLY A 75 10.01 0.09 7.76
C GLY A 75 9.94 1.10 8.90
N LEU A 76 8.80 1.23 9.60
CA LEU A 76 8.69 2.13 10.75
C LEU A 76 9.50 1.62 11.95
N LEU A 77 9.44 0.31 12.22
CA LEU A 77 10.10 -0.28 13.38
C LEU A 77 11.63 -0.32 13.26
N ASP A 78 12.18 -0.15 12.06
CA ASP A 78 13.63 0.03 11.84
C ASP A 78 14.20 1.29 12.52
N TYR A 79 13.35 2.27 12.84
CA TYR A 79 13.74 3.49 13.56
C TYR A 79 13.49 3.39 15.07
N TYR A 80 12.86 2.31 15.55
CA TYR A 80 12.50 2.14 16.96
C TYR A 80 13.66 1.52 17.76
N SER A 81 13.92 2.09 18.94
CA SER A 81 14.80 1.48 19.94
C SER A 81 14.42 1.93 21.35
N ASN A 82 14.24 0.98 22.27
CA ASN A 82 14.05 1.23 23.71
C ASN A 82 13.00 2.31 24.05
N GLY A 83 11.81 2.20 23.46
CA GLY A 83 10.69 3.13 23.72
C GLY A 83 10.81 4.48 23.01
N LYS A 84 11.73 4.61 22.06
CA LYS A 84 12.03 5.85 21.35
C LYS A 84 12.16 5.58 19.86
N PHE A 85 12.02 6.63 19.05
CA PHE A 85 12.35 6.57 17.63
C PHE A 85 13.46 7.55 17.28
N SER A 86 14.26 7.19 16.29
CA SER A 86 15.24 8.04 15.64
C SER A 86 14.66 8.63 14.34
N HIS A 87 15.22 9.75 13.88
CA HIS A 87 14.82 10.34 12.59
C HIS A 87 15.25 9.44 11.42
N THR A 88 16.53 9.06 11.39
CA THR A 88 17.13 8.13 10.43
C THR A 88 17.54 6.83 11.12
N LYS A 89 17.75 5.78 10.33
CA LYS A 89 18.16 4.47 10.85
C LYS A 89 19.50 4.58 11.57
N ASN A 90 19.62 3.92 12.73
CA ASN A 90 20.78 4.00 13.63
C ASN A 90 21.08 5.41 14.18
N GLY A 91 20.16 6.36 14.00
CA GLY A 91 20.26 7.68 14.61
C GLY A 91 19.99 7.65 16.11
N GLY A 92 20.26 8.77 16.77
CA GLY A 92 19.88 8.98 18.16
C GLY A 92 18.38 9.26 18.32
N TYR A 93 17.95 9.37 19.58
CA TYR A 93 16.61 9.81 19.93
C TYR A 93 16.23 11.10 19.20
N ASN A 94 15.02 11.11 18.64
CA ASN A 94 14.41 12.30 18.08
C ASN A 94 12.98 12.45 18.62
N HIS A 95 12.66 13.63 19.15
CA HIS A 95 11.38 13.91 19.79
C HIS A 95 10.21 13.80 18.80
N MET A 96 10.34 14.39 17.61
CA MET A 96 9.32 14.40 16.56
C MET A 96 9.10 13.01 15.97
N ALA A 97 10.18 12.28 15.68
CA ALA A 97 10.12 10.89 15.24
C ALA A 97 9.41 10.02 16.29
N THR A 98 9.73 10.21 17.57
CA THR A 98 9.11 9.45 18.67
C THR A 98 7.62 9.71 18.76
N GLU A 99 7.21 10.98 18.76
CA GLU A 99 5.80 11.36 18.80
C GLU A 99 5.03 10.79 17.59
N GLN A 100 5.54 10.98 16.37
CA GLN A 100 4.86 10.51 15.17
C GLN A 100 4.86 8.98 15.05
N GLY A 101 5.95 8.32 15.47
CA GLY A 101 6.03 6.87 15.52
C GLY A 101 4.96 6.27 16.43
N PHE A 102 4.78 6.84 17.64
CA PHE A 102 3.71 6.42 18.54
C PHE A 102 2.30 6.73 18.01
N CYS A 103 2.09 7.89 17.38
CA CYS A 103 0.84 8.20 16.69
C CYS A 103 0.52 7.14 15.62
N ALA A 104 1.51 6.75 14.84
CA ALA A 104 1.36 5.75 13.79
C ALA A 104 1.06 4.34 14.31
N LEU A 105 1.77 3.89 15.36
CA LEU A 105 1.47 2.62 16.01
C LEU A 105 0.07 2.62 16.64
N THR A 106 -0.35 3.73 17.23
CA THR A 106 -1.70 3.87 17.80
C THR A 106 -2.77 3.83 16.71
N ALA A 107 -2.57 4.55 15.61
CA ALA A 107 -3.47 4.51 14.45
C ALA A 107 -3.60 3.09 13.89
N TYR A 108 -2.48 2.37 13.77
CA TYR A 108 -2.47 0.98 13.34
C TYR A 108 -3.24 0.08 14.29
N TYR A 109 -2.96 0.16 15.59
CA TYR A 109 -3.67 -0.60 16.62
C TYR A 109 -5.19 -0.35 16.59
N ARG A 110 -5.63 0.92 16.52
CA ARG A 110 -7.05 1.28 16.40
C ARG A 110 -7.68 0.65 15.16
N SER A 111 -6.97 0.62 14.03
CA SER A 111 -7.45 -0.04 12.81
C SER A 111 -7.62 -1.57 12.93
N LEU A 112 -6.97 -2.20 13.91
CA LEU A 112 -7.09 -3.64 14.19
C LEU A 112 -8.21 -3.95 15.19
N THR A 113 -8.83 -2.94 15.79
CA THR A 113 -9.92 -3.09 16.77
C THR A 113 -11.22 -2.52 16.20
N ILE A 114 -12.24 -2.39 17.05
CA ILE A 114 -13.53 -1.76 16.70
C ILE A 114 -13.51 -0.24 16.95
N MET A 115 -12.34 0.34 17.24
CA MET A 115 -12.19 1.76 17.54
C MET A 115 -12.31 2.62 16.28
N ASN A 116 -12.58 3.90 16.51
CA ASN A 116 -12.59 4.91 15.46
C ASN A 116 -11.18 5.21 14.93
N GLY A 117 -11.10 5.98 13.85
CA GLY A 117 -9.82 6.45 13.31
C GLY A 117 -9.00 7.23 14.35
N PHE A 118 -7.70 7.42 14.10
CA PHE A 118 -6.80 8.04 15.07
C PHE A 118 -7.24 9.43 15.57
N TYR A 119 -7.81 10.25 14.69
CA TYR A 119 -8.28 11.61 15.04
C TYR A 119 -9.76 11.68 15.46
N ASP A 120 -10.48 10.56 15.40
CA ASP A 120 -11.85 10.47 15.87
C ASP A 120 -11.83 9.70 17.19
N MET A 121 -11.99 10.43 18.29
CA MET A 121 -11.93 9.91 19.66
C MET A 121 -13.32 9.86 20.32
N ALA A 122 -14.39 9.98 19.52
CA ALA A 122 -15.77 9.96 20.03
C ALA A 122 -16.18 8.61 20.62
N ASP A 123 -15.45 7.54 20.28
CA ASP A 123 -15.56 6.21 20.89
C ASP A 123 -15.04 6.15 22.34
N GLY A 124 -14.40 7.22 22.82
CA GLY A 124 -13.85 7.33 24.16
C GLY A 124 -12.60 6.47 24.39
N ILE A 125 -12.04 6.54 25.59
CA ILE A 125 -10.88 5.72 25.98
C ILE A 125 -11.40 4.35 26.42
N SER A 126 -11.50 3.39 25.50
CA SER A 126 -11.68 1.97 25.84
C SER A 126 -10.45 1.18 25.41
N TYR A 127 -9.90 0.33 26.29
CA TYR A 127 -8.84 -0.60 25.92
C TYR A 127 -9.49 -1.87 25.36
N GLN A 128 -9.20 -2.21 24.09
CA GLN A 128 -9.78 -3.38 23.45
C GLN A 128 -8.69 -4.37 23.06
N LYS A 129 -8.81 -5.62 23.52
CA LYS A 129 -7.89 -6.67 23.07
C LYS A 129 -8.10 -6.90 21.57
N VAL A 130 -7.02 -6.92 20.78
CA VAL A 130 -7.11 -7.22 19.34
C VAL A 130 -7.74 -8.61 19.19
N SER A 131 -8.91 -8.69 18.56
CA SER A 131 -9.58 -9.98 18.38
C SER A 131 -9.00 -10.73 17.18
N GLN A 132 -8.73 -12.03 17.35
CA GLN A 132 -8.27 -12.93 16.28
C GLN A 132 -9.16 -12.83 15.02
N LYS A 133 -10.47 -12.66 15.22
CA LYS A 133 -11.48 -12.53 14.16
C LYS A 133 -11.26 -11.30 13.26
N VAL A 134 -10.76 -10.18 13.79
CA VAL A 134 -10.45 -8.98 12.97
C VAL A 134 -9.19 -9.19 12.13
N LEU A 135 -8.16 -9.84 12.70
CA LEU A 135 -6.95 -10.22 11.98
C LEU A 135 -7.26 -11.20 10.82
N GLU A 136 -8.10 -12.20 11.06
CA GLU A 136 -8.54 -13.16 10.04
C GLU A 136 -9.39 -12.51 8.93
N LYS A 137 -10.31 -11.59 9.29
CA LYS A 137 -11.13 -10.86 8.31
C LYS A 137 -10.28 -9.97 7.41
N LYS A 138 -9.26 -9.29 7.96
CA LYS A 138 -8.31 -8.50 7.15
C LYS A 138 -7.44 -9.38 6.24
N LYS A 139 -6.93 -10.52 6.72
CA LYS A 139 -6.19 -11.50 5.90
C LYS A 139 -7.03 -12.01 4.71
N THR A 140 -8.30 -12.32 4.95
CA THR A 140 -9.22 -12.83 3.92
C THR A 140 -9.56 -11.79 2.86
N ALA A 141 -9.66 -10.50 3.24
CA ALA A 141 -9.87 -9.39 2.31
C ALA A 141 -8.66 -9.16 1.37
N ALA A 142 -7.43 -9.40 1.84
CA ALA A 142 -6.23 -9.35 1.00
C ALA A 142 -6.18 -10.49 -0.05
N SER A 143 -6.73 -11.67 0.28
CA SER A 143 -6.77 -12.82 -0.65
C SER A 143 -7.84 -12.71 -1.74
N LYS A 144 -8.97 -12.02 -1.49
CA LYS A 144 -10.07 -11.91 -2.48
C LYS A 144 -9.73 -11.05 -3.70
N THR A 145 -8.69 -10.23 -3.65
CA THR A 145 -8.26 -9.38 -4.79
C THR A 145 -7.43 -10.14 -5.83
N LYS A 146 -6.93 -11.35 -5.54
CA LYS A 146 -6.14 -12.16 -6.48
C LYS A 146 -6.96 -12.99 -7.49
N THR A 147 -8.28 -13.06 -7.37
CA THR A 147 -9.10 -14.01 -8.18
C THR A 147 -10.22 -13.33 -8.99
N ILE A 148 -9.95 -12.23 -9.70
CA ILE A 148 -10.78 -11.82 -10.85
C ILE A 148 -9.86 -11.22 -11.92
N LYS A 149 -9.09 -12.07 -12.62
CA LYS A 149 -8.54 -11.78 -13.96
C LYS A 149 -7.86 -13.00 -14.60
N THR A 150 -8.52 -14.14 -14.63
CA THR A 150 -8.25 -15.13 -15.70
C THR A 150 -9.51 -15.95 -15.93
N VAL A 151 -9.71 -16.35 -17.18
CA VAL A 151 -10.83 -17.13 -17.73
C VAL A 151 -12.02 -16.30 -18.26
N LYS A 152 -11.87 -15.82 -19.50
CA LYS A 152 -12.81 -16.22 -20.56
C LYS A 152 -12.02 -16.66 -21.79
N LYS A 153 -11.99 -17.99 -21.96
CA LYS A 153 -11.41 -18.73 -23.08
C LYS A 153 -12.39 -18.69 -24.26
N THR A 154 -11.87 -18.39 -25.45
CA THR A 154 -12.26 -18.89 -26.78
C THR A 154 -13.74 -19.06 -27.17
N THR A 155 -14.12 -18.39 -28.26
CA THR A 155 -14.93 -19.03 -29.31
C THR A 155 -14.42 -18.58 -30.68
N LYS A 156 -13.63 -19.43 -31.35
CA LYS A 156 -13.25 -19.30 -32.76
C LYS A 156 -14.32 -20.05 -33.55
N LYS A 157 -15.16 -19.35 -34.32
CA LYS A 157 -16.07 -19.95 -35.31
C LYS A 157 -15.55 -19.60 -36.71
N SER A 158 -15.38 -20.66 -37.49
CA SER A 158 -14.89 -20.71 -38.86
C SER A 158 -15.71 -19.86 -39.83
N THR A 159 -15.02 -19.09 -40.70
CA THR A 159 -15.47 -18.90 -42.08
C THR A 159 -14.26 -18.75 -43.02
N LYS A 160 -14.36 -19.46 -44.14
CA LYS A 160 -13.36 -19.72 -45.19
C LYS A 160 -13.70 -18.87 -46.41
N LYS A 161 -12.71 -18.19 -47.03
CA LYS A 161 -12.63 -17.83 -48.48
C LYS A 161 -11.33 -17.05 -48.72
N ASN A 162 -10.38 -17.61 -49.48
CA ASN A 162 -10.14 -17.38 -50.92
C ASN A 162 -9.44 -16.03 -51.18
N THR A 163 -8.42 -15.83 -52.02
CA THR A 163 -7.58 -16.64 -52.93
C THR A 163 -6.48 -15.69 -53.44
N SER A 164 -5.37 -16.27 -53.95
CA SER A 164 -4.44 -15.69 -54.96
C SER A 164 -3.26 -14.86 -54.42
N LYS A 165 -2.03 -15.34 -54.65
CA LYS A 165 -1.05 -14.94 -55.71
C LYS A 165 -0.40 -13.58 -55.36
N SER A 166 0.91 -13.36 -55.41
CA SER A 166 2.05 -14.03 -56.05
C SER A 166 3.37 -13.33 -55.65
N THR A 167 4.50 -13.98 -55.99
CA THR A 167 5.87 -13.43 -56.29
C THR A 167 6.69 -12.82 -55.12
N VAL A 168 7.82 -13.45 -54.67
CA VAL A 168 9.22 -13.46 -55.23
C VAL A 168 9.78 -12.03 -55.31
N SER A 169 10.86 -11.61 -54.64
CA SER A 169 12.31 -11.95 -54.72
C SER A 169 13.06 -11.21 -53.56
N ASP A 170 13.99 -11.80 -52.81
CA ASP A 170 15.43 -12.07 -53.06
C ASP A 170 16.36 -10.95 -52.51
N LYS A 171 17.37 -11.36 -51.71
CA LYS A 171 18.68 -10.71 -51.40
C LYS A 171 18.73 -9.34 -50.71
N ASP A 172 19.71 -8.94 -49.89
CA ASP A 172 21.05 -9.45 -49.56
C ASP A 172 21.55 -8.82 -48.23
N LYS A 173 22.40 -9.58 -47.52
CA LYS A 173 23.64 -9.24 -46.76
C LYS A 173 23.87 -7.92 -45.99
N GLU A 174 24.47 -8.12 -44.80
CA GLU A 174 25.64 -7.43 -44.18
C GLU A 174 25.49 -5.93 -43.84
N GLU A 175 26.17 -5.31 -42.87
CA GLU A 175 26.98 -5.60 -41.67
C GLU A 175 27.39 -4.19 -41.16
N THR A 176 27.79 -4.05 -39.88
CA THR A 176 28.55 -2.90 -39.30
C THR A 176 27.93 -1.50 -39.37
N THR A 177 27.63 -0.85 -38.23
CA THR A 177 28.61 -0.24 -37.31
C THR A 177 27.92 0.16 -36.00
#